data_AF-A0A8D0NBE1-F1
#
_entry.id   AF-A0A8D0NBE1-F1
#
_cell.length_a   1.000
_cell.length_b   1.000
_cell.length_c   1.000
_cell.angle_alpha   90.00
_cell.angle_beta   90.00
_cell.angle_gamma   90.00
#
_symmetry.space_group_name_H-M   'P 1'
#
loop_
_entity.id
_entity.type
_entity.pdbx_description
1 polymer ?
#
loop_
_entity_poly.entity_id
_entity_poly.type
_entity_poly.pdbx_seq_one_letter_code
_entity_poly.pdbx_strand_id
1 'polypeptide(L)' 'MAKRVAIVGAGVSGLASIKCCLEEGLEPTCFERSDDLGGLWRFTVISLEQAQCNYFLTQQTKFQRGQGC' A
#
# COMPACT_ATOMS: atom_id res chain seq x y z
N MET A 1 -10.04 4.91 26.20
CA MET A 1 -8.73 5.14 25.56
C MET A 1 -8.78 4.45 24.20
N ALA A 2 -8.52 5.17 23.11
CA ALA A 2 -8.58 4.58 21.77
C ALA A 2 -7.38 3.63 21.54
N LYS A 3 -7.58 2.56 20.75
CA LYS A 3 -6.47 1.66 20.41
C LYS A 3 -5.64 2.28 19.30
N ARG A 4 -4.31 2.24 19.46
CA ARG A 4 -3.37 2.68 18.43
C ARG A 4 -3.11 1.58 17.41
N VAL A 5 -3.14 1.92 16.13
CA VAL A 5 -2.97 0.97 15.02
C VAL A 5 -1.82 1.42 14.13
N ALA A 6 -0.83 0.55 13.92
CA ALA A 6 0.24 0.80 12.95
C ALA A 6 -0.18 0.28 11.56
N ILE A 7 -0.13 1.15 10.56
CA ILE A 7 -0.43 0.83 9.16
C ILE A 7 0.87 0.94 8.37
N VAL A 8 1.22 -0.09 7.59
CA VAL A 8 2.44 -0.11 6.79
C VAL A 8 2.07 -0.04 5.31
N GLY A 9 2.52 1.03 4.66
CA GLY A 9 2.19 1.39 3.27
C GLY A 9 0.97 2.30 3.18
N ALA A 10 1.06 3.33 2.34
CA ALA A 10 0.04 4.33 2.04
C ALA A 10 -0.44 4.26 0.58
N GLY A 11 -0.47 3.04 0.03
CA GLY A 11 -1.21 2.74 -1.19
C GLY A 11 -2.72 2.65 -0.95
N VAL A 12 -3.49 2.23 -1.96
CA VAL A 12 -4.96 2.13 -1.88
C VAL A 12 -5.45 1.36 -0.65
N SER A 13 -4.81 0.24 -0.31
CA SER A 13 -5.15 -0.57 0.86
C SER A 13 -4.86 0.17 2.16
N GLY A 14 -3.69 0.81 2.28
CA GLY A 14 -3.30 1.57 3.46
C GLY A 14 -4.22 2.75 3.74
N LEU A 15 -4.57 3.52 2.71
CA LEU A 15 -5.52 4.63 2.82
C LEU A 15 -6.92 4.16 3.24
N ALA A 16 -7.39 3.04 2.68
CA ALA A 16 -8.64 2.43 3.12
C ALA A 16 -8.58 2.00 4.59
N SER A 17 -7.47 1.38 5.03
CA SER A 17 -7.27 1.01 6.44
C SER A 17 -7.28 2.22 7.37
N ILE A 18 -6.64 3.34 7.00
CA ILE A 18 -6.67 4.59 7.80
C ILE A 18 -8.11 5.07 7.97
N LYS A 19 -8.86 5.15 6.86
CA LYS A 19 -10.26 5.58 6.86
C LYS A 19 -11.11 4.72 7.78
N CYS A 20 -11.03 3.39 7.65
CA CYS A 20 -11.78 2.47 8.50
C CYS A 20 -11.37 2.59 9.98
N CYS A 21 -10.08 2.77 10.27
CA CYS A 21 -9.63 2.96 11.65
C CYS A 21 -10.24 4.23 12.29
N LEU A 22 -10.29 5.33 11.54
CA LEU A 22 -10.88 6.58 12.03
C LEU A 22 -12.39 6.46 12.26
N GLU A 23 -13.12 5.79 11.37
CA GLU A 23 -14.56 5.56 11.52
C GLU A 23 -14.90 4.71 12.76
N GLU A 24 -14.05 3.74 13.08
CA GLU A 24 -14.19 2.87 14.27
C GLU A 24 -13.63 3.52 15.55
N GLY A 25 -13.20 4.79 15.50
CA GLY A 25 -12.69 5.52 16.66
C GLY A 25 -11.31 5.04 17.16
N LEU A 26 -10.50 4.47 16.27
CA LEU A 26 -9.12 4.06 16.54
C LEU A 26 -8.13 5.20 16.21
N GLU A 27 -6.89 5.06 16.68
CA GLU A 27 -5.79 6.01 16.42
C GLU A 27 -4.76 5.41 15.46
N PRO A 28 -4.93 5.56 14.13
CA PRO A 28 -3.98 5.03 13.17
C PRO A 28 -2.70 5.87 13.06
N THR A 29 -1.56 5.20 12.91
CA THR A 29 -0.28 5.80 12.49
C THR A 29 0.20 5.06 11.25
N CYS A 30 0.36 5.78 10.13
CA CYS A 30 0.77 5.19 8.87
C CYS A 30 2.26 5.44 8.60
N PHE A 31 2.96 4.40 8.18
CA PHE A 31 4.36 4.45 7.75
C PHE A 31 4.43 4.12 6.26
N GLU A 32 4.81 5.10 5.45
CA GLU A 32 5.10 4.93 4.02
C GLU A 32 6.61 5.10 3.81
N ARG A 33 7.18 4.25 2.95
CA ARG A 33 8.60 4.32 2.60
C ARG A 33 8.87 5.50 1.67
N SER A 34 7.95 5.75 0.74
CA SER A 34 8.10 6.82 -0.24
C SER A 34 7.75 8.19 0.35
N ASP A 35 8.11 9.23 -0.39
CA ASP A 35 7.87 10.63 -0.07
C ASP A 35 6.42 11.08 -0.28
N ASP A 36 5.54 10.20 -0.78
CA ASP A 36 4.16 10.53 -1.14
C ASP A 36 3.23 9.30 -1.07
N LEU A 37 1.93 9.54 -1.20
CA LEU A 37 0.87 8.53 -1.13
C LEU A 37 0.61 7.88 -2.50
N GLY A 38 -0.24 6.84 -2.51
CA GLY A 38 -0.82 6.27 -3.74
C GLY A 38 -0.18 4.96 -4.19
N GLY A 39 1.03 4.64 -3.71
CA GLY A 39 1.71 3.37 -4.00
C GLY A 39 1.78 3.10 -5.51
N LEU A 40 1.22 1.97 -5.96
CA LEU A 40 1.19 1.58 -7.38
C LEU A 40 0.59 2.65 -8.31
N TRP A 41 -0.37 3.44 -7.83
CA TRP A 41 -1.08 4.42 -8.65
C TRP A 41 -0.36 5.77 -8.75
N ARG A 42 0.71 5.97 -7.99
CA ARG A 42 1.55 7.16 -8.10
C ARG A 42 2.51 6.98 -9.28
N PHE A 43 2.27 7.71 -10.36
CA PHE A 43 3.20 7.75 -11.48
C PHE A 43 4.49 8.47 -11.06
N THR A 44 5.62 7.81 -11.21
CA THR A 44 6.96 8.39 -11.00
C THR A 44 7.80 8.16 -12.25
N VAL A 45 8.72 9.08 -12.53
CA VAL A 45 9.72 8.86 -13.59
C VAL A 45 10.70 7.82 -13.08
N ILE A 46 10.38 6.55 -13.35
CA ILE A 46 11.13 5.40 -12.88
C ILE A 46 12.41 5.22 -13.71
N SER A 47 13.55 5.05 -13.03
CA SER A 47 14.74 4.49 -13.65
C SER A 47 14.46 3.06 -14.12
N LEU A 48 15.23 2.56 -15.10
CA LEU A 48 15.05 1.20 -15.63
C LEU A 48 15.11 0.12 -14.52
N GLU A 49 15.88 0.37 -13.46
CA GLU A 49 16.04 -0.51 -12.32
C GLU A 49 14.76 -0.57 -11.46
N GLN A 50 14.11 0.58 -11.20
CA GLN A 50 12.82 0.64 -10.51
C GLN A 50 11.69 0.01 -11.34
N ALA A 51 11.73 0.20 -12.67
CA ALA A 51 10.76 -0.37 -13.59
C ALA A 51 10.78 -1.91 -13.58
N GLN A 52 11.95 -2.52 -13.47
CA GLN A 52 12.08 -3.97 -13.33
C GLN A 52 11.44 -4.48 -12.04
N CYS A 53 11.72 -3.87 -10.89
CA CYS A 53 11.09 -4.26 -9.62
C CYS A 53 9.54 -4.17 -9.69
N ASN A 54 8.99 -3.11 -10.27
CA ASN A 54 7.55 -2.95 -10.44
C ASN A 54 6.96 -4.02 -11.37
N TYR A 55 7.65 -4.36 -12.46
CA TYR A 55 7.21 -5.43 -13.35
C TYR A 55 7.17 -6.79 -12.64
N PHE A 56 8.22 -7.16 -11.90
CA PHE A 56 8.22 -8.44 -11.17
C PHE A 56 7.12 -8.52 -10.10
N LEU A 57 6.88 -7.44 -9.35
CA LEU A 57 5.83 -7.39 -8.31
C LEU A 57 4.41 -7.44 -8.91
N THR A 58 4.17 -6.76 -10.03
CA THR A 58 2.86 -6.85 -10.72
C THR A 58 2.61 -8.25 -11.28
N GLN A 59 3.64 -8.96 -11.73
CA GLN A 59 3.49 -10.34 -12.19
C GLN A 59 3.27 -11.32 -11.02
N GLN A 60 3.91 -11.14 -9.86
CA GLN A 60 3.66 -11.97 -8.68
C GLN A 60 2.23 -11.80 -8.13
N THR A 61 1.71 -10.57 -8.08
CA THR A 61 0.34 -10.30 -7.64
C THR A 61 -0.74 -10.81 -8.60
N LYS A 62 -0.41 -10.94 -9.90
CA LYS A 62 -1.26 -11.64 -10.87
C LYS A 62 -1.20 -13.16 -10.69
N PHE A 63 -0.03 -13.73 -10.41
CA PHE A 63 0.14 -15.17 -10.17
C PHE A 63 -0.66 -15.65 -8.96
N GLN A 64 -0.63 -14.92 -7.84
CA GLN A 64 -1.40 -15.31 -6.64
C GLN A 64 -2.92 -15.19 -6.79
N ARG A 65 -3.42 -14.42 -7.78
CA ARG A 65 -4.85 -14.37 -8.13
C ARG A 65 -5.27 -15.43 -9.16
N GLY A 66 -4.31 -16.11 -9.80
CA GLY A 66 -4.54 -17.23 -10.73
C GLY A 66 -4.56 -18.61 -10.05
N GLN A 67 -4.32 -18.67 -8.74
CA GLN A 67 -4.52 -19.87 -7.92
C GLN A 67 -5.53 -19.56 -6.80
N GLY A 68 -6.76 -19.24 -7.20
CA GLY A 68 -7.91 -19.31 -6.31
C GLY A 68 -8.46 -20.73 -6.37
N CYS A 69 -8.34 -21.45 -5.25
CA CYS A 69 -9.30 -22.48 -4.86
C CYS A 69 -10.72 -21.89 -4.82
#